data_AF-K6UFC4-F1
#
_entry.id   AF-K6UFC4-F1
#
_cell.length_a   1.000
_cell.length_b   1.000
_cell.length_c   1.000
_cell.angle_alpha   90.00
_cell.angle_beta   90.00
_cell.angle_gamma   90.00
#
_symmetry.space_group_name_H-M   'P 1'
#
loop_
_entity.id
_entity.type
_entity.pdbx_description
1 polymer ?
#
loop_
_entity_poly.entity_id
_entity_poly.type
_entity_poly.pdbx_seq_one_letter_code
_entity_poly.pdbx_strand_id
1 'polypeptide(L)'
;MIRKKFYKNVELKSLPELKSFKDLNKESPQISTNALCENIKNIVLINTPTRKNEYDIPLKGSTEVDMYKKLSENSIDVGICAEHCKNIIYIKNNNEKIKALCAKLATNLKNLNNVTDVGDNHKDKCSNLKYWTYDQIFDIFSIEGKFTNNPSIINKINQLIFLVNEELDADKKCTFYVDVSYTDWDKERDLYYYFLNFDSLSNVKDDDAENKKHCDYLKYISDIYKENIKNCCVRYIRPNEYIGNKCLYFFNCNKKYYPIDLMSKLKCENIEYKESVKDIFDSITVDLN
;
A
#
# COMPACT_ATOMS: atom_id res chain seq x y z
N MET A 1 62.31 33.75 0.70
CA MET A 1 62.18 32.60 -0.22
C MET A 1 60.69 32.32 -0.42
N ILE A 2 60.06 32.89 -1.45
CA ILE A 2 58.62 32.79 -1.69
C ILE A 2 58.39 31.74 -2.79
N ARG A 3 57.78 30.60 -2.45
CA ARG A 3 57.37 29.56 -3.42
C ARG A 3 56.13 30.05 -4.18
N LYS A 4 56.28 30.43 -5.45
CA LYS A 4 55.16 30.58 -6.39
C LYS A 4 54.59 29.20 -6.73
N LYS A 5 53.34 28.93 -6.32
CA LYS A 5 52.57 27.79 -6.84
C LYS A 5 52.18 28.08 -8.29
N PHE A 6 52.65 27.24 -9.22
CA PHE A 6 52.13 27.20 -10.58
C PHE A 6 50.83 26.39 -10.58
N TYR A 7 49.70 27.05 -10.80
CA TYR A 7 48.45 26.38 -11.13
C TYR A 7 48.39 26.22 -12.65
N LYS A 8 48.34 24.98 -13.14
CA LYS A 8 48.00 24.69 -14.54
C LYS A 8 46.51 24.94 -14.73
N ASN A 9 46.15 25.86 -15.60
CA ASN A 9 44.78 25.97 -16.11
C ASN A 9 44.49 24.72 -16.96
N VAL A 10 43.72 23.79 -16.40
CA VAL A 10 43.16 22.67 -17.15
C VAL A 10 41.82 23.16 -17.69
N GLU A 11 41.69 23.30 -19.01
CA GLU A 11 40.39 23.47 -19.66
C GLU A 11 39.56 22.20 -19.43
N LEU A 12 38.59 22.30 -18.53
CA LEU A 12 37.57 21.28 -18.33
C LEU A 12 36.62 21.32 -19.53
N LYS A 13 36.53 20.19 -20.26
CA LYS A 13 35.51 20.02 -21.29
C LYS A 13 34.13 20.26 -20.68
N SER A 14 33.29 21.03 -21.38
CA SER A 14 31.90 21.25 -20.99
C SER A 14 31.20 19.91 -20.81
N LEU A 15 30.50 19.74 -19.69
CA LEU A 15 29.62 18.60 -19.48
C LEU A 15 28.61 18.53 -20.63
N PRO A 16 28.34 17.33 -21.19
CA PRO A 16 27.30 17.18 -22.19
C PRO A 16 25.95 17.60 -21.60
N GLU A 17 25.14 18.28 -22.40
CA GLU A 17 23.79 18.69 -21.99
C GLU A 17 22.95 17.45 -21.62
N LEU A 18 22.51 17.41 -20.36
CA LEU A 18 21.54 16.43 -19.88
C LEU A 18 20.17 16.76 -20.50
N LYS A 19 19.77 15.98 -21.50
CA LYS A 19 18.39 16.02 -22.00
C LYS A 19 17.44 15.62 -20.88
N SER A 20 16.39 16.41 -20.63
CA SER A 20 15.39 16.03 -19.65
C SER A 20 14.61 14.80 -20.12
N PHE A 21 14.05 14.01 -19.20
CA PHE A 21 13.16 12.89 -19.57
C PHE A 21 11.97 13.34 -20.44
N LYS A 22 11.57 14.62 -20.34
CA LYS A 22 10.50 15.20 -21.16
C LYS A 22 10.94 15.41 -22.61
N ASP A 23 12.22 15.66 -22.87
CA ASP A 23 12.77 15.91 -24.21
C ASP A 23 13.00 14.63 -25.02
N LEU A 24 13.06 13.47 -24.36
CA LEU A 24 13.14 12.16 -25.03
C LEU A 24 11.80 11.69 -25.60
N ASN A 25 10.68 12.32 -25.24
CA ASN A 25 9.31 11.85 -25.51
C ASN A 25 8.55 12.62 -26.59
N LYS A 26 9.17 13.61 -27.25
CA LYS A 26 8.65 14.32 -28.43
C LYS A 26 9.41 13.76 -29.65
N GLU A 27 8.84 13.10 -30.66
CA GLU A 27 7.56 13.21 -31.37
C GLU A 27 7.19 11.82 -31.96
N SER A 28 5.89 11.56 -32.22
CA SER A 28 5.33 10.39 -32.94
C SER A 28 4.89 9.07 -32.23
N PRO A 29 4.92 8.87 -30.88
CA PRO A 29 4.29 7.69 -30.24
C PRO A 29 2.87 7.88 -29.67
N GLN A 30 2.43 9.12 -29.38
CA GLN A 30 1.24 9.38 -28.54
C GLN A 30 -0.06 8.80 -29.13
N ILE A 31 -0.32 8.98 -30.43
CA ILE A 31 -1.54 8.50 -31.11
C ILE A 31 -1.60 6.96 -31.10
N SER A 32 -0.45 6.29 -31.30
CA SER A 32 -0.35 4.83 -31.22
C SER A 32 -0.61 4.32 -29.81
N THR A 33 -0.14 5.03 -28.78
CA THR A 33 -0.38 4.62 -27.39
C THR A 33 -1.85 4.78 -27.00
N ASN A 34 -2.54 5.84 -27.44
CA ASN A 34 -3.97 6.03 -27.15
C ASN A 34 -4.81 4.83 -27.66
N ALA A 35 -4.57 4.38 -28.89
CA ALA A 35 -5.30 3.23 -29.45
C ALA A 35 -5.05 1.93 -28.66
N LEU A 36 -3.82 1.72 -28.18
CA LEU A 36 -3.51 0.58 -27.31
C LEU A 36 -4.19 0.70 -25.94
N CYS A 37 -4.22 1.90 -25.37
CA CYS A 37 -4.91 2.21 -24.13
C CYS A 37 -6.45 2.00 -24.25
N GLU A 38 -7.05 2.30 -25.40
CA GLU A 38 -8.45 2.00 -25.68
C GLU A 38 -8.72 0.48 -25.67
N ASN A 39 -7.86 -0.31 -26.31
CA ASN A 39 -8.03 -1.76 -26.38
C ASN A 39 -7.96 -2.45 -25.01
N ILE A 40 -7.15 -1.92 -24.08
CA ILE A 40 -6.98 -2.51 -22.74
C ILE A 40 -8.09 -2.11 -21.76
N LYS A 41 -8.96 -1.15 -22.09
CA LYS A 41 -10.03 -0.68 -21.18
C LYS A 41 -10.95 -1.79 -20.69
N ASN A 42 -11.21 -2.77 -21.55
CA ASN A 42 -12.15 -3.85 -21.31
C ASN A 42 -11.51 -5.05 -20.59
N ILE A 43 -10.21 -5.00 -20.28
CA ILE A 43 -9.54 -6.09 -19.56
C ILE A 43 -9.99 -6.08 -18.11
N VAL A 44 -10.51 -7.22 -17.66
CA VAL A 44 -10.99 -7.41 -16.30
C VAL A 44 -9.82 -7.68 -15.36
N LEU A 45 -9.70 -6.83 -14.35
CA LEU A 45 -8.82 -6.99 -13.19
C LEU A 45 -9.62 -7.61 -12.04
N ILE A 46 -8.95 -8.21 -11.06
CA ILE A 46 -9.64 -8.75 -9.88
C ILE A 46 -10.36 -7.60 -9.16
N ASN A 47 -11.53 -7.88 -8.61
CA ASN A 47 -12.34 -6.91 -7.86
C ASN A 47 -12.57 -7.35 -6.40
N THR A 48 -11.85 -8.39 -5.98
CA THR A 48 -11.85 -8.91 -4.61
C THR A 48 -10.40 -9.18 -4.19
N PRO A 49 -10.09 -9.13 -2.89
CA PRO A 49 -8.82 -9.59 -2.36
C PRO A 49 -8.56 -11.04 -2.74
N THR A 50 -7.33 -11.38 -3.14
CA THR A 50 -6.99 -12.75 -3.60
C THR A 50 -6.40 -13.60 -2.49
N ARG A 51 -5.69 -12.99 -1.54
CA ARG A 51 -5.20 -13.73 -0.37
C ARG A 51 -6.27 -13.80 0.70
N LYS A 52 -6.78 -15.02 0.88
CA LYS A 52 -7.52 -15.39 2.08
C LYS A 52 -6.58 -16.02 3.09
N ASN A 53 -6.42 -15.39 4.25
CA ASN A 53 -5.80 -16.02 5.40
C ASN A 53 -6.76 -17.10 5.95
N GLU A 54 -6.24 -18.16 6.58
CA GLU A 54 -7.07 -19.19 7.22
C GLU A 54 -7.95 -18.62 8.36
N TYR A 55 -7.52 -17.49 8.92
CA TYR A 55 -8.22 -16.76 9.98
C TYR A 55 -9.18 -15.69 9.45
N ASP A 56 -9.33 -15.54 8.13
CA ASP A 56 -10.20 -14.51 7.56
C ASP A 56 -11.67 -14.74 7.94
N ILE A 57 -12.25 -13.70 8.50
CA ILE A 57 -13.67 -13.64 8.80
C ILE A 57 -14.36 -12.65 7.85
N PRO A 58 -15.62 -12.90 7.46
CA PRO A 58 -16.42 -11.89 6.80
C PRO A 58 -16.65 -10.71 7.77
N LEU A 59 -15.89 -9.64 7.60
CA LEU A 59 -16.05 -8.43 8.41
C LEU A 59 -17.39 -7.77 8.01
N LYS A 60 -18.28 -7.56 9.00
CA LYS A 60 -19.55 -6.85 8.80
C LYS A 60 -19.24 -5.37 8.56
N GLY A 61 -19.14 -5.04 7.28
CA GLY A 61 -18.70 -3.76 6.73
C GLY A 61 -18.02 -4.09 5.43
N SER A 62 -18.78 -4.17 4.34
CA SER A 62 -18.35 -4.60 3.00
C SER A 62 -17.28 -3.71 2.35
N THR A 63 -16.50 -2.97 3.13
CA THR A 63 -15.57 -1.95 2.70
C THR A 63 -14.49 -2.52 1.80
N GLU A 64 -13.77 -3.57 2.19
CA GLU A 64 -12.66 -4.07 1.36
C GLU A 64 -13.09 -4.50 -0.05
N VAL A 65 -14.13 -5.36 -0.15
CA VAL A 65 -14.64 -5.84 -1.44
C VAL A 65 -15.23 -4.69 -2.27
N ASP A 66 -16.01 -3.81 -1.64
CA ASP A 66 -16.60 -2.67 -2.34
C ASP A 66 -15.50 -1.68 -2.81
N MET A 67 -14.50 -1.41 -1.99
CA MET A 67 -13.35 -0.56 -2.31
C MET A 67 -12.55 -1.13 -3.49
N TYR A 68 -12.29 -2.44 -3.48
CA TYR A 68 -11.59 -3.12 -4.58
C TYR A 68 -12.41 -3.06 -5.86
N LYS A 69 -13.72 -3.29 -5.75
CA LYS A 69 -14.64 -3.15 -6.87
C LYS A 69 -14.61 -1.74 -7.44
N LYS A 70 -14.68 -0.70 -6.61
CA LYS A 70 -14.59 0.72 -7.06
C LYS A 70 -13.26 1.00 -7.77
N LEU A 71 -12.13 0.56 -7.21
CA LEU A 71 -10.81 0.73 -7.80
C LEU A 71 -10.67 -0.01 -9.15
N SER A 72 -11.27 -1.20 -9.28
CA SER A 72 -11.22 -2.01 -10.49
C SER A 72 -12.22 -1.56 -11.57
N GLU A 73 -13.39 -1.06 -11.18
CA GLU A 73 -14.44 -0.57 -12.09
C GLU A 73 -14.20 0.86 -12.55
N ASN A 74 -13.34 1.63 -11.86
CA ASN A 74 -13.01 2.99 -12.26
C ASN A 74 -12.55 3.04 -13.73
N SER A 75 -13.17 3.89 -14.54
CA SER A 75 -12.91 3.94 -15.98
C SER A 75 -11.48 4.37 -16.25
N ILE A 76 -10.77 3.63 -17.10
CA ILE A 76 -9.41 4.00 -17.52
C ILE A 76 -9.47 5.30 -18.33
N ASP A 77 -8.69 6.29 -17.91
CA ASP A 77 -8.44 7.49 -18.68
C ASP A 77 -7.32 7.23 -19.71
N VAL A 78 -7.64 7.43 -20.98
CA VAL A 78 -6.73 7.13 -22.11
C VAL A 78 -5.57 8.09 -22.16
N GLY A 79 -5.80 9.36 -21.83
CA GLY A 79 -4.76 10.37 -21.80
C GLY A 79 -3.73 10.04 -20.74
N ILE A 80 -4.21 9.77 -19.50
CA ILE A 80 -3.37 9.37 -18.36
C ILE A 80 -2.63 8.06 -18.67
N CYS A 81 -3.33 7.07 -19.23
CA CYS A 81 -2.71 5.82 -19.66
C CYS A 81 -1.61 6.06 -20.70
N ALA A 82 -1.91 6.81 -21.75
CA ALA A 82 -0.96 7.04 -22.83
C ALA A 82 0.23 7.86 -22.39
N GLU A 83 0.07 8.75 -21.41
CA GLU A 83 1.15 9.54 -20.83
C GLU A 83 2.08 8.68 -19.97
N HIS A 84 1.53 7.91 -19.03
CA HIS A 84 2.34 7.26 -17.99
C HIS A 84 2.67 5.78 -18.24
N CYS A 85 1.93 5.09 -19.11
CA CYS A 85 2.06 3.63 -19.30
C CYS A 85 2.87 3.19 -20.52
N LYS A 86 3.41 4.11 -21.33
CA LYS A 86 4.20 3.78 -22.54
C LYS A 86 5.25 2.70 -22.27
N ASN A 87 6.01 2.87 -21.19
CA ASN A 87 7.13 1.99 -20.83
C ASN A 87 6.73 0.57 -20.42
N ILE A 88 5.44 0.34 -20.13
CA ILE A 88 4.85 -0.97 -19.81
C ILE A 88 4.09 -1.53 -21.03
N ILE A 89 3.37 -0.67 -21.77
CA ILE A 89 2.59 -1.04 -22.95
C ILE A 89 3.49 -1.59 -24.07
N TYR A 90 4.64 -0.95 -24.31
CA TYR A 90 5.58 -1.34 -25.38
C TYR A 90 6.55 -2.47 -25.00
N ILE A 91 6.41 -3.08 -23.81
CA ILE A 91 7.18 -4.28 -23.48
C ILE A 91 6.68 -5.42 -24.37
N LYS A 92 7.59 -5.98 -25.18
CA LYS A 92 7.29 -7.10 -26.08
C LYS A 92 6.79 -8.31 -25.28
N ASN A 93 5.72 -8.94 -25.76
CA ASN A 93 5.09 -10.11 -25.14
C ASN A 93 4.64 -9.91 -23.68
N ASN A 94 4.40 -8.65 -23.27
CA ASN A 94 3.92 -8.37 -21.94
C ASN A 94 2.47 -8.80 -21.75
N ASN A 95 2.13 -9.28 -20.56
CA ASN A 95 0.79 -9.70 -20.20
C ASN A 95 -0.19 -8.52 -20.33
N GLU A 96 -1.30 -8.72 -21.04
CA GLU A 96 -2.34 -7.71 -21.23
C GLU A 96 -2.91 -7.21 -19.88
N LYS A 97 -3.01 -8.08 -18.87
CA LYS A 97 -3.39 -7.68 -17.50
C LYS A 97 -2.39 -6.71 -16.87
N ILE A 98 -1.09 -6.80 -17.18
CA ILE A 98 -0.07 -5.87 -16.66
C ILE A 98 -0.25 -4.48 -17.29
N LYS A 99 -0.58 -4.44 -18.59
CA LYS A 99 -0.90 -3.18 -19.28
C LYS A 99 -2.16 -2.54 -18.71
N ALA A 100 -3.20 -3.34 -18.47
CA ALA A 100 -4.44 -2.91 -17.84
C ALA A 100 -4.20 -2.40 -16.40
N LEU A 101 -3.40 -3.11 -15.60
CA LEU A 101 -2.99 -2.69 -14.26
C LEU A 101 -2.29 -1.34 -14.29
N CYS A 102 -1.33 -1.14 -15.22
CA CYS A 102 -0.67 0.15 -15.37
C CYS A 102 -1.69 1.28 -15.61
N ALA A 103 -2.58 1.09 -16.60
CA ALA A 103 -3.54 2.11 -16.99
C ALA A 103 -4.52 2.44 -15.86
N LYS A 104 -5.00 1.41 -15.17
CA LYS A 104 -5.92 1.55 -14.04
C LYS A 104 -5.24 2.20 -12.84
N LEU A 105 -4.04 1.77 -12.47
CA LEU A 105 -3.27 2.33 -11.37
C LEU A 105 -2.94 3.81 -11.61
N ALA A 106 -2.50 4.17 -12.82
CA ALA A 106 -2.23 5.56 -13.17
C ALA A 106 -3.49 6.44 -13.03
N THR A 107 -4.63 5.94 -13.54
CA THR A 107 -5.91 6.64 -13.44
C THR A 107 -6.37 6.77 -12.00
N ASN A 108 -6.28 5.69 -11.21
CA ASN A 108 -6.64 5.69 -9.80
C ASN A 108 -5.78 6.66 -9.01
N LEU A 109 -4.46 6.68 -9.20
CA LEU A 109 -3.55 7.62 -8.52
C LEU A 109 -3.92 9.09 -8.82
N LYS A 110 -4.17 9.44 -10.08
CA LYS A 110 -4.54 10.82 -10.47
C LYS A 110 -5.89 11.26 -9.90
N ASN A 111 -6.85 10.36 -9.85
CA ASN A 111 -8.24 10.69 -9.55
C ASN A 111 -8.70 10.25 -8.15
N LEU A 112 -7.82 9.67 -7.34
CA LEU A 112 -8.19 8.98 -6.09
C LEU A 112 -9.04 9.84 -5.15
N ASN A 113 -8.68 11.12 -5.04
CA ASN A 113 -9.40 12.07 -4.19
C ASN A 113 -10.88 12.21 -4.56
N ASN A 114 -11.21 12.07 -5.84
CA ASN A 114 -12.56 12.20 -6.37
C ASN A 114 -13.34 10.87 -6.34
N VAL A 115 -12.67 9.74 -6.08
CA VAL A 115 -13.33 8.44 -5.97
C VAL A 115 -13.99 8.33 -4.60
N THR A 116 -15.30 8.12 -4.58
CA THR A 116 -16.08 7.86 -3.36
C THR A 116 -15.97 6.40 -2.97
N ASP A 117 -16.25 6.08 -1.69
CA ASP A 117 -16.37 4.71 -1.19
C ASP A 117 -15.09 3.86 -1.33
N VAL A 118 -13.92 4.52 -1.43
CA VAL A 118 -12.57 3.90 -1.45
C VAL A 118 -11.80 4.15 -0.15
N GLY A 119 -12.39 4.86 0.80
CA GLY A 119 -11.80 5.20 2.10
C GLY A 119 -12.39 6.48 2.68
N ASP A 120 -12.41 6.59 4.00
CA ASP A 120 -13.04 7.71 4.72
C ASP A 120 -12.22 9.01 4.61
N ASN A 121 -10.91 8.87 4.47
CA ASN A 121 -9.98 9.97 4.28
C ASN A 121 -8.90 9.61 3.25
N HIS A 122 -8.10 10.59 2.83
CA HIS A 122 -7.06 10.40 1.81
C HIS A 122 -6.07 9.29 2.16
N LYS A 123 -5.67 9.19 3.44
CA LYS A 123 -4.76 8.16 3.91
C LYS A 123 -5.36 6.76 3.74
N ASP A 124 -6.62 6.56 4.10
CA ASP A 124 -7.31 5.28 3.91
C ASP A 124 -7.46 4.93 2.43
N LYS A 125 -7.77 5.93 1.59
CA LYS A 125 -7.79 5.74 0.12
C LYS A 125 -6.43 5.27 -0.40
N CYS A 126 -5.33 5.87 0.05
CA CYS A 126 -3.98 5.46 -0.33
C CYS A 126 -3.64 4.04 0.15
N SER A 127 -4.01 3.68 1.38
CA SER A 127 -3.81 2.33 1.93
C SER A 127 -4.58 1.28 1.12
N ASN A 128 -5.86 1.55 0.83
CA ASN A 128 -6.66 0.68 -0.03
C ASN A 128 -6.06 0.53 -1.44
N LEU A 129 -5.61 1.63 -2.05
CA LEU A 129 -4.94 1.58 -3.36
C LEU A 129 -3.63 0.78 -3.32
N LYS A 130 -2.84 0.91 -2.24
CA LYS A 130 -1.61 0.12 -2.03
C LYS A 130 -1.94 -1.37 -2.02
N TYR A 131 -2.86 -1.81 -1.16
CA TYR A 131 -3.17 -3.23 -1.01
C TYR A 131 -3.88 -3.82 -2.22
N TRP A 132 -4.77 -3.05 -2.85
CA TRP A 132 -5.33 -3.41 -4.16
C TRP A 132 -4.22 -3.65 -5.18
N THR A 133 -3.21 -2.76 -5.26
CA THR A 133 -2.09 -2.92 -6.19
C THR A 133 -1.29 -4.20 -5.92
N TYR A 134 -1.04 -4.51 -4.65
CA TYR A 134 -0.40 -5.77 -4.25
C TYR A 134 -1.21 -6.99 -4.71
N ASP A 135 -2.50 -7.04 -4.41
CA ASP A 135 -3.36 -8.16 -4.79
C ASP A 135 -3.44 -8.33 -6.32
N GLN A 136 -3.47 -7.24 -7.10
CA GLN A 136 -3.42 -7.29 -8.57
C GLN A 136 -2.13 -7.93 -9.07
N ILE A 137 -0.99 -7.51 -8.50
CA ILE A 137 0.32 -8.06 -8.85
C ILE A 137 0.37 -9.55 -8.50
N PHE A 138 -0.10 -9.93 -7.32
CA PHE A 138 -0.14 -11.34 -6.93
C PHE A 138 -1.06 -12.17 -7.84
N ASP A 139 -2.24 -11.68 -8.24
CA ASP A 139 -3.10 -12.38 -9.22
C ASP A 139 -2.39 -12.61 -10.56
N ILE A 140 -1.77 -11.56 -11.08
CA ILE A 140 -1.18 -11.57 -12.41
C ILE A 140 0.04 -12.50 -12.49
N PHE A 141 0.84 -12.53 -11.42
CA PHE A 141 2.11 -13.26 -11.38
C PHE A 141 2.02 -14.62 -10.68
N SER A 142 0.88 -14.96 -10.09
CA SER A 142 0.63 -16.29 -9.53
C SER A 142 0.06 -17.21 -10.61
N ILE A 143 0.84 -18.21 -11.01
CA ILE A 143 0.42 -19.26 -11.94
C ILE A 143 0.41 -20.57 -11.16
N GLU A 144 -0.73 -21.28 -11.14
CA GLU A 144 -0.90 -22.55 -10.42
C GLU A 144 -0.47 -22.49 -8.94
N GLY A 145 -0.75 -21.36 -8.27
CA GLY A 145 -0.39 -21.14 -6.87
C GLY A 145 1.09 -20.82 -6.62
N LYS A 146 1.91 -20.71 -7.67
CA LYS A 146 3.31 -20.28 -7.58
C LYS A 146 3.46 -18.86 -8.06
N PHE A 147 3.86 -17.97 -7.16
CA PHE A 147 4.19 -16.59 -7.49
C PHE A 147 5.51 -16.52 -8.26
N THR A 148 5.49 -15.90 -9.44
CA THR A 148 6.67 -15.66 -10.27
C THR A 148 6.89 -14.16 -10.38
N ASN A 149 7.87 -13.62 -9.66
CA ASN A 149 8.14 -12.18 -9.77
C ASN A 149 8.78 -11.83 -11.11
N ASN A 150 8.51 -10.62 -11.59
CA ASN A 150 9.27 -10.01 -12.67
C ASN A 150 9.81 -8.66 -12.20
N PRO A 151 11.03 -8.62 -11.60
CA PRO A 151 11.58 -7.41 -11.02
C PRO A 151 11.62 -6.21 -11.98
N SER A 152 11.82 -6.46 -13.28
CA SER A 152 11.81 -5.41 -14.31
C SER A 152 10.43 -4.75 -14.43
N ILE A 153 9.36 -5.54 -14.39
CA ILE A 153 7.98 -5.02 -14.43
C ILE A 153 7.63 -4.32 -13.12
N ILE A 154 7.98 -4.91 -11.96
CA ILE A 154 7.73 -4.29 -10.65
C ILE A 154 8.43 -2.93 -10.55
N ASN A 155 9.69 -2.83 -11.00
CA ASN A 155 10.41 -1.56 -11.06
C ASN A 155 9.70 -0.52 -11.93
N LYS A 156 9.10 -0.92 -13.06
CA LYS A 156 8.32 -0.01 -13.90
C LYS A 156 7.00 0.42 -13.25
N ILE A 157 6.35 -0.46 -12.48
CA ILE A 157 5.17 -0.10 -11.68
C ILE A 157 5.56 0.91 -10.59
N ASN A 158 6.68 0.70 -9.89
CA ASN A 158 7.18 1.65 -8.91
C ASN A 158 7.57 3.01 -9.53
N GLN A 159 8.17 3.00 -10.73
CA GLN A 159 8.43 4.22 -11.49
C GLN A 159 7.13 4.94 -11.87
N LEU A 160 6.10 4.21 -12.28
CA LEU A 160 4.78 4.77 -12.55
C LEU A 160 4.20 5.47 -11.31
N ILE A 161 4.19 4.77 -10.17
CA ILE A 161 3.68 5.33 -8.90
C ILE A 161 4.44 6.62 -8.56
N PHE A 162 5.77 6.61 -8.66
CA PHE A 162 6.58 7.79 -8.41
C PHE A 162 6.24 8.95 -9.35
N LEU A 163 6.25 8.73 -10.67
CA LEU A 163 6.04 9.78 -11.67
C LEU A 163 4.66 10.43 -11.55
N VAL A 164 3.60 9.63 -11.37
CA VAL A 164 2.24 10.16 -11.21
C VAL A 164 2.13 11.02 -9.95
N ASN A 165 2.73 10.56 -8.83
CA ASN A 165 2.72 11.30 -7.59
C ASN A 165 3.48 12.63 -7.67
N GLU A 166 4.56 12.72 -8.46
CA GLU A 166 5.33 13.96 -8.61
C GLU A 166 4.56 15.08 -9.32
N GLU A 167 3.49 14.74 -10.01
CA GLU A 167 2.60 15.69 -10.68
C GLU A 167 1.39 16.10 -9.83
N LEU A 168 1.26 15.54 -8.63
CA LEU A 168 0.15 15.81 -7.71
C LEU A 168 0.58 16.77 -6.59
N ASP A 169 -0.36 17.57 -6.11
CA ASP A 169 -0.20 18.36 -4.89
C ASP A 169 0.10 17.44 -3.69
N ALA A 170 0.87 17.93 -2.71
CA ALA A 170 1.37 17.12 -1.60
C ALA A 170 0.26 16.41 -0.81
N ASP A 171 -0.89 17.05 -0.60
CA ASP A 171 -2.06 16.51 0.08
C ASP A 171 -2.83 15.46 -0.73
N LYS A 172 -2.54 15.36 -2.04
CA LYS A 172 -3.16 14.41 -2.98
C LYS A 172 -2.29 13.21 -3.30
N LYS A 173 -1.02 13.21 -2.87
CA LYS A 173 -0.07 12.12 -3.16
C LYS A 173 -0.42 10.86 -2.37
N CYS A 174 -0.32 9.70 -3.03
CA CYS A 174 -0.27 8.38 -2.40
C CYS A 174 1.07 7.73 -2.70
N THR A 175 2.06 8.02 -1.84
CA THR A 175 3.41 7.49 -2.00
C THR A 175 3.52 6.12 -1.31
N PHE A 176 3.58 5.06 -2.12
CA PHE A 176 3.91 3.72 -1.67
C PHE A 176 4.84 3.04 -2.67
N TYR A 177 5.53 2.00 -2.20
CA TYR A 177 6.44 1.20 -3.00
C TYR A 177 5.99 -0.25 -2.96
N VAL A 178 5.97 -0.90 -4.11
CA VAL A 178 5.68 -2.32 -4.23
C VAL A 178 6.98 -3.11 -4.17
N ASP A 179 7.19 -3.80 -3.06
CA ASP A 179 8.19 -4.85 -2.91
C ASP A 179 7.49 -6.20 -2.86
N VAL A 180 7.63 -6.99 -3.93
CA VAL A 180 7.04 -8.34 -3.99
C VAL A 180 7.86 -9.41 -3.29
N SER A 181 9.09 -9.09 -2.88
CA SER A 181 9.89 -9.95 -2.01
C SER A 181 9.58 -9.73 -0.53
N TYR A 182 8.99 -8.59 -0.19
CA TYR A 182 8.47 -8.32 1.14
C TYR A 182 7.25 -9.19 1.41
N THR A 183 7.38 -10.12 2.35
CA THR A 183 6.34 -11.12 2.62
C THR A 183 5.27 -10.66 3.60
N ASP A 184 5.55 -9.66 4.44
CA ASP A 184 4.64 -9.23 5.51
C ASP A 184 3.59 -8.19 5.06
N TRP A 185 3.53 -7.84 3.77
CA TRP A 185 2.54 -6.87 3.28
C TRP A 185 1.09 -7.32 3.54
N ASP A 186 0.85 -8.63 3.59
CA ASP A 186 -0.46 -9.20 3.90
C ASP A 186 -0.80 -9.04 5.39
N LYS A 187 0.17 -9.25 6.30
CA LYS A 187 0.00 -8.92 7.72
C LYS A 187 -0.26 -7.43 7.93
N GLU A 188 0.46 -6.56 7.20
CA GLU A 188 0.19 -5.11 7.25
C GLU A 188 -1.24 -4.82 6.79
N ARG A 189 -1.69 -5.44 5.69
CA ARG A 189 -3.05 -5.32 5.16
C ARG A 189 -4.09 -5.78 6.19
N ASP A 190 -3.87 -6.94 6.79
CA ASP A 190 -4.81 -7.54 7.74
C ASP A 190 -4.92 -6.66 9.02
N LEU A 191 -3.82 -6.06 9.47
CA LEU A 191 -3.82 -5.02 10.51
C LEU A 191 -4.61 -3.78 10.10
N TYR A 192 -4.39 -3.27 8.89
CA TYR A 192 -5.12 -2.13 8.36
C TYR A 192 -6.64 -2.37 8.37
N TYR A 193 -7.10 -3.50 7.84
CA TYR A 193 -8.53 -3.82 7.81
C TYR A 193 -9.11 -4.14 9.18
N TYR A 194 -8.30 -4.69 10.10
CA TYR A 194 -8.70 -4.80 11.50
C TYR A 194 -9.04 -3.43 12.10
N PHE A 195 -8.17 -2.42 11.92
CA PHE A 195 -8.44 -1.08 12.44
C PHE A 195 -9.65 -0.43 11.78
N LEU A 196 -9.81 -0.61 10.46
CA LEU A 196 -10.95 -0.10 9.70
C LEU A 196 -12.27 -0.69 10.19
N ASN A 197 -12.27 -1.97 10.56
CA ASN A 197 -13.47 -2.70 11.00
C ASN A 197 -13.60 -2.81 12.52
N PHE A 198 -12.73 -2.14 13.29
CA PHE A 198 -12.69 -2.28 14.74
C PHE A 198 -14.02 -1.95 15.41
N ASP A 199 -14.69 -0.87 14.98
CA ASP A 199 -15.96 -0.46 15.57
C ASP A 199 -17.05 -1.50 15.28
N SER A 200 -17.10 -2.06 14.07
CA SER A 200 -18.02 -3.17 13.73
C SER A 200 -17.74 -4.42 14.57
N LEU A 201 -16.46 -4.81 14.70
CA LEU A 201 -16.03 -5.95 15.54
C LEU A 201 -16.38 -5.73 17.01
N SER A 202 -16.23 -4.50 17.50
CA SER A 202 -16.59 -4.12 18.87
C SER A 202 -18.09 -4.22 19.14
N ASN A 203 -18.94 -4.21 18.12
CA ASN A 203 -20.39 -4.31 18.27
C ASN A 203 -20.95 -5.73 18.09
N VAL A 204 -20.09 -6.71 17.78
CA VAL A 204 -20.49 -8.12 17.69
C VAL A 204 -21.04 -8.58 19.06
N LYS A 205 -22.21 -9.23 19.02
CA LYS A 205 -22.82 -9.83 20.21
C LYS A 205 -22.16 -11.19 20.47
N ASP A 206 -22.13 -11.55 21.74
CA ASP A 206 -21.71 -12.88 22.22
C ASP A 206 -22.70 -13.94 21.68
N ASP A 207 -22.34 -14.62 20.59
CA ASP A 207 -23.08 -15.75 19.99
C ASP A 207 -22.11 -16.91 19.74
N ASP A 208 -22.35 -18.05 20.40
CA ASP A 208 -21.41 -19.15 20.63
C ASP A 208 -20.76 -19.73 19.36
N ALA A 209 -21.47 -19.74 18.22
CA ALA A 209 -20.96 -20.32 16.97
C ALA A 209 -20.13 -19.34 16.12
N GLU A 210 -20.46 -18.03 16.13
CA GLU A 210 -19.67 -17.00 15.46
C GLU A 210 -18.41 -16.65 16.30
N ASN A 211 -18.47 -16.78 17.62
CA ASN A 211 -17.39 -16.40 18.54
C ASN A 211 -16.07 -17.10 18.24
N LYS A 212 -16.05 -18.40 17.92
CA LYS A 212 -14.79 -19.13 17.71
C LYS A 212 -13.95 -18.54 16.57
N LYS A 213 -14.57 -18.29 15.40
CA LYS A 213 -13.85 -17.71 14.25
C LYS A 213 -13.35 -16.29 14.54
N HIS A 214 -14.16 -15.49 15.23
CA HIS A 214 -13.75 -14.16 15.66
C HIS A 214 -12.58 -14.23 16.64
N CYS A 215 -12.58 -15.20 17.56
CA CYS A 215 -11.48 -15.42 18.48
C CYS A 215 -10.19 -15.89 17.79
N ASP A 216 -10.30 -16.81 16.83
CA ASP A 216 -9.15 -17.25 16.04
C ASP A 216 -8.55 -16.08 15.23
N TYR A 217 -9.40 -15.25 14.60
CA TYR A 217 -9.01 -14.02 13.94
C TYR A 217 -8.34 -13.02 14.89
N LEU A 218 -8.97 -12.69 16.02
CA LEU A 218 -8.41 -11.72 16.98
C LEU A 218 -7.10 -12.22 17.61
N LYS A 219 -6.94 -13.53 17.78
CA LYS A 219 -5.68 -14.12 18.22
C LYS A 219 -4.57 -13.89 17.19
N TYR A 220 -4.85 -14.18 15.91
CA TYR A 220 -3.95 -13.87 14.81
C TYR A 220 -3.59 -12.37 14.76
N ILE A 221 -4.59 -11.48 14.83
CA ILE A 221 -4.37 -10.03 14.87
C ILE A 221 -3.53 -9.61 16.08
N SER A 222 -3.76 -10.21 17.26
CA SER A 222 -3.00 -9.93 18.49
C SER A 222 -1.52 -10.24 18.31
N ASP A 223 -1.20 -11.35 17.66
CA ASP A 223 0.18 -11.76 17.42
C ASP A 223 0.90 -10.79 16.48
N ILE A 224 0.31 -10.48 15.32
CA ILE A 224 0.90 -9.51 14.38
C ILE A 224 0.88 -8.08 14.93
N TYR A 225 -0.07 -7.71 15.79
CA TYR A 225 -0.07 -6.40 16.46
C TYR A 225 1.16 -6.25 17.37
N LYS A 226 1.48 -7.28 18.16
CA LYS A 226 2.66 -7.30 19.05
C LYS A 226 3.97 -7.22 18.26
N GLU A 227 4.05 -7.90 17.10
CA GLU A 227 5.22 -7.83 16.21
C GLU A 227 5.44 -6.39 15.69
N ASN A 228 4.36 -5.67 15.39
CA ASN A 228 4.43 -4.38 14.72
C ASN A 228 4.48 -3.18 15.69
N ILE A 229 3.84 -3.23 16.86
CA ILE A 229 3.80 -2.09 17.79
C ILE A 229 5.20 -1.60 18.19
N LYS A 230 6.16 -2.51 18.40
CA LYS A 230 7.53 -2.16 18.79
C LYS A 230 8.31 -1.41 17.70
N ASN A 231 7.99 -1.68 16.43
CA ASN A 231 8.65 -1.05 15.27
C ASN A 231 7.90 0.20 14.78
N CYS A 232 6.58 0.21 14.94
CA CYS A 232 5.70 1.25 14.42
C CYS A 232 5.47 2.39 15.40
N CYS A 233 5.41 2.11 16.69
CA CYS A 233 4.99 3.06 17.70
C CYS A 233 6.16 3.50 18.57
N VAL A 234 6.19 4.80 18.88
CA VAL A 234 7.18 5.36 19.80
C VAL A 234 6.43 6.24 20.78
N ARG A 235 6.60 5.98 22.08
CA ARG A 235 5.95 6.72 23.15
C ARG A 235 6.95 7.69 23.78
N TYR A 236 6.53 8.93 23.91
CA TYR A 236 7.21 9.99 24.65
C TYR A 236 6.32 10.43 25.80
N ILE A 237 6.85 10.60 27.00
CA ILE A 237 6.11 10.99 28.20
C ILE A 237 6.33 12.47 28.54
N ARG A 238 7.49 13.04 28.19
CA ARG A 238 7.94 14.39 28.56
C ARG A 238 8.04 15.28 27.32
N PRO A 239 7.50 16.53 27.35
CA PRO A 239 6.81 17.19 28.47
C PRO A 239 5.35 16.74 28.68
N ASN A 240 4.73 16.10 27.67
CA ASN A 240 3.40 15.50 27.75
C ASN A 240 3.42 14.16 26.98
N GLU A 241 2.48 13.28 27.29
CA GLU A 241 2.35 12.00 26.59
C GLU A 241 2.02 12.22 25.10
N TYR A 242 2.89 11.72 24.23
CA TYR A 242 2.73 11.71 22.79
C TYR A 242 3.14 10.35 22.23
N ILE A 243 2.31 9.79 21.35
CA ILE A 243 2.60 8.53 20.66
C ILE A 243 2.83 8.84 19.19
N GLY A 244 4.09 8.72 18.76
CA GLY A 244 4.49 8.77 17.36
C GLY A 244 4.18 7.45 16.65
N ASN A 245 3.74 7.55 15.40
CA ASN A 245 3.46 6.40 14.54
C ASN A 245 4.27 6.50 13.24
N LYS A 246 5.17 5.55 13.02
CA LYS A 246 6.01 5.43 11.83
C LYS A 246 5.34 4.65 10.70
N CYS A 247 4.35 3.82 11.03
CA CYS A 247 3.66 2.92 10.10
C CYS A 247 2.26 3.45 9.77
N LEU A 248 2.20 4.70 9.33
CA LEU A 248 0.93 5.42 9.18
C LEU A 248 -0.06 4.62 8.32
N TYR A 249 0.36 4.04 7.21
CA TYR A 249 -0.55 3.40 6.24
C TYR A 249 -1.25 2.12 6.72
N PHE A 250 -0.85 1.52 7.83
CA PHE A 250 -1.43 0.25 8.23
C PHE A 250 -1.54 0.02 9.74
N PHE A 251 -0.82 0.79 10.55
CA PHE A 251 -0.80 0.58 11.99
C PHE A 251 -1.48 1.71 12.76
N ASN A 252 -2.15 1.37 13.86
CA ASN A 252 -2.70 2.32 14.81
C ASN A 252 -2.10 2.11 16.21
N CYS A 253 -1.37 3.12 16.69
CA CYS A 253 -0.68 3.07 17.98
C CYS A 253 -1.57 3.41 19.19
N ASN A 254 -2.87 3.68 18.99
CA ASN A 254 -3.75 3.91 20.11
C ASN A 254 -4.07 2.59 20.83
N LYS A 255 -3.79 2.55 22.13
CA LYS A 255 -4.02 1.40 23.01
C LYS A 255 -5.42 0.79 22.92
N LYS A 256 -6.44 1.59 22.57
CA LYS A 256 -7.82 1.09 22.43
C LYS A 256 -7.98 0.01 21.37
N TYR A 257 -7.09 -0.02 20.38
CA TYR A 257 -7.13 -1.00 19.30
C TYR A 257 -6.39 -2.30 19.65
N TYR A 258 -5.83 -2.42 20.85
CA TYR A 258 -5.20 -3.67 21.24
C TYR A 258 -6.27 -4.77 21.36
N PRO A 259 -6.14 -5.92 20.65
CA PRO A 259 -7.24 -6.89 20.51
C PRO A 259 -7.74 -7.53 21.80
N ILE A 260 -7.00 -7.43 22.91
CA ILE A 260 -7.29 -8.18 24.15
C ILE A 260 -8.64 -7.83 24.78
N ASP A 261 -9.07 -6.57 24.66
CA ASP A 261 -10.34 -6.12 25.20
C ASP A 261 -11.50 -6.71 24.39
N LEU A 262 -11.34 -6.78 23.05
CA LEU A 262 -12.31 -7.46 22.17
C LEU A 262 -12.35 -8.96 22.44
N MET A 263 -11.19 -9.60 22.59
CA MET A 263 -11.11 -11.03 22.90
C MET A 263 -11.79 -11.36 24.23
N SER A 264 -11.59 -10.52 25.25
CA SER A 264 -12.24 -10.67 26.56
C SER A 264 -13.75 -10.48 26.46
N LYS A 265 -14.20 -9.49 25.68
CA LYS A 265 -15.63 -9.25 25.44
C LYS A 265 -16.32 -10.43 24.75
N LEU A 266 -15.65 -11.08 23.80
CA LEU A 266 -16.14 -12.25 23.07
C LEU A 266 -15.84 -13.58 23.80
N LYS A 267 -15.37 -13.52 25.05
CA LYS A 267 -15.06 -14.69 25.89
C LYS A 267 -14.14 -15.71 25.21
N CYS A 268 -13.15 -15.22 24.47
CA CYS A 268 -12.19 -16.10 23.81
C CYS A 268 -11.42 -16.95 24.83
N GLU A 269 -11.26 -18.23 24.53
CA GLU A 269 -10.47 -19.15 25.34
C GLU A 269 -8.97 -18.93 25.14
N ASN A 270 -8.15 -19.36 26.12
CA ASN A 270 -6.68 -19.40 26.01
C ASN A 270 -6.03 -18.06 25.62
N ILE A 271 -6.50 -16.95 26.19
CA ILE A 271 -5.84 -15.65 26.04
C ILE A 271 -4.49 -15.72 26.75
N GLU A 272 -3.41 -15.89 25.99
CA GLU A 272 -2.05 -15.87 26.53
C GLU A 272 -1.63 -14.43 26.84
N TYR A 273 -1.74 -14.05 28.12
CA TYR A 273 -1.20 -12.80 28.66
C TYR A 273 0.32 -12.94 28.93
N LYS A 274 1.13 -13.17 27.89
CA LYS A 274 2.60 -13.23 28.04
C LYS A 274 3.20 -11.87 28.40
N GLU A 275 2.67 -10.79 27.83
CA GLU A 275 2.98 -9.39 28.16
C GLU A 275 1.66 -8.66 28.38
N SER A 276 1.55 -7.83 29.42
CA SER A 276 0.37 -6.98 29.60
C SER A 276 0.37 -5.82 28.60
N VAL A 277 -0.80 -5.25 28.31
CA VAL A 277 -0.90 -4.04 27.45
C VAL A 277 0.00 -2.94 27.99
N LYS A 278 0.06 -2.80 29.32
CA LYS A 278 0.93 -1.83 29.97
C LYS A 278 2.40 -2.10 29.65
N ASP A 279 2.87 -3.34 29.79
CA ASP A 279 4.27 -3.69 29.55
C ASP A 279 4.68 -3.42 28.09
N ILE A 280 3.79 -3.70 27.14
CA ILE A 280 4.02 -3.40 25.72
C ILE A 280 4.19 -1.89 25.50
N PHE A 281 3.29 -1.07 26.04
CA PHE A 281 3.35 0.38 25.89
C PHE A 281 4.51 1.03 26.65
N ASP A 282 4.91 0.44 27.77
CA ASP A 282 6.12 0.85 28.49
C ASP A 282 7.38 0.48 27.69
N SER A 283 7.39 -0.66 26.98
CA SER A 283 8.54 -1.09 26.16
C SER A 283 8.83 -0.20 24.94
N ILE A 284 7.85 0.53 24.43
CA ILE A 284 8.00 1.47 23.30
C ILE A 284 8.30 2.90 23.76
N THR A 285 8.47 3.12 25.07
CA THR A 285 8.78 4.44 25.64
C THR A 285 10.27 4.73 25.46
N VAL A 286 10.59 5.88 24.86
CA VAL A 286 11.98 6.27 24.54
C VAL A 286 12.58 7.17 25.61
N ASP A 287 11.80 8.08 26.17
CA ASP A 287 12.23 8.99 27.23
C ASP A 287 12.04 8.35 28.61
N LEU A 288 12.79 7.26 28.82
CA LEU A 288 12.90 6.62 30.12
C LEU A 288 13.83 7.47 31.00
N ASN A 289 13.25 8.01 32.08
CA ASN A 289 13.88 8.72 33.21
C ASN A 289 15.25 9.36 33.00
#